data_AF-A0A3M1YK81-F1
#
_entry.id   AF-A0A3M1YK81-F1
#
_cell.length_a   1.000
_cell.length_b   1.000
_cell.length_c   1.000
_cell.angle_alpha   90.00
_cell.angle_beta   90.00
_cell.angle_gamma   90.00
#
_symmetry.space_group_name_H-M   'P 1'
#
loop_
_entity.id
_entity.type
_entity.pdbx_description
1 polymer ?
#
loop_
_entity_poly.entity_id
_entity_poly.type
_entity_poly.pdbx_seq_one_letter_code
_entity_poly.pdbx_strand_id
1 'polypeptide(L)'
;MQRFILLVSIMLAALLAACSGDDGGSGQSASVPADAIRIHIIYAPESDQYMPQIIADFNQAYAEGRNPITGEPLADGEKAIFVTGEPGSSGTIMQSIVSEVTGTPILENKPTIFQPSVSHWLALANFLSRR
;
A
#
# COMPACT_ATOMS: atom_id res chain seq x y z
N MET A 1 -37.89 -8.86 40.20
CA MET A 1 -37.73 -8.88 38.72
C MET A 1 -37.25 -7.55 38.14
N GLN A 2 -37.71 -6.39 38.64
CA GLN A 2 -37.29 -5.06 38.16
C GLN A 2 -35.76 -4.79 38.22
N ARG A 3 -35.06 -5.27 39.25
CA ARG A 3 -33.60 -5.14 39.38
C ARG A 3 -32.81 -6.00 38.38
N PHE A 4 -33.40 -7.11 37.92
CA PHE A 4 -32.79 -8.02 36.96
C PHE A 4 -32.92 -7.46 35.53
N ILE A 5 -34.07 -6.86 35.22
CA ILE A 5 -34.31 -6.16 33.95
C ILE A 5 -33.32 -4.99 33.80
N LEU A 6 -33.06 -4.24 34.88
CA LEU A 6 -32.16 -3.09 34.87
C LEU A 6 -30.70 -3.48 34.60
N LEU A 7 -30.24 -4.63 35.12
CA LEU A 7 -28.90 -5.16 34.87
C LEU A 7 -28.72 -5.68 33.43
N VAL A 8 -29.73 -6.37 32.89
CA VAL A 8 -29.72 -6.84 31.49
C VAL A 8 -29.73 -5.65 30.51
N SER A 9 -30.44 -4.57 30.84
CA SER A 9 -30.49 -3.35 30.03
C SER A 9 -29.13 -2.65 29.94
N ILE A 10 -28.41 -2.56 31.07
CA ILE A 10 -27.08 -1.93 31.14
C ILE A 10 -26.05 -2.78 30.38
N MET A 11 -26.11 -4.11 30.51
CA MET A 11 -25.20 -5.01 29.80
C MET A 11 -25.42 -4.96 28.28
N LEU A 12 -26.67 -4.85 27.82
CA LEU A 12 -26.98 -4.74 26.40
C LEU A 12 -26.54 -3.40 25.81
N ALA A 13 -26.67 -2.30 26.56
CA ALA A 13 -26.15 -0.98 26.15
C ALA A 13 -24.62 -0.94 26.04
N ALA A 14 -23.91 -1.64 26.93
CA ALA A 14 -22.45 -1.76 26.88
C ALA A 14 -21.96 -2.58 25.67
N LEU A 15 -22.71 -3.63 25.28
CA LEU A 15 -22.42 -4.43 24.09
C LEU A 15 -22.66 -3.65 22.79
N LEU A 16 -23.68 -2.78 22.74
CA LEU A 16 -23.96 -1.94 21.57
C LEU A 16 -22.92 -0.82 21.37
N ALA A 17 -22.38 -0.25 22.46
CA ALA A 17 -21.33 0.77 22.38
C ALA A 17 -19.96 0.20 21.94
N ALA A 18 -19.73 -1.10 22.13
CA ALA A 18 -18.49 -1.77 21.70
C ALA A 18 -18.47 -2.15 20.21
N CYS A 19 -19.63 -2.07 19.52
CA CYS A 19 -19.73 -2.38 18.09
C CYS A 19 -19.82 -1.14 17.18
N SER A 20 -19.74 0.07 17.73
CA SER A 20 -19.72 1.33 16.96
C SER A 20 -18.32 1.94 16.83
N GLY A 21 -17.29 1.09 16.89
CA GLY A 21 -15.92 1.45 16.50
C GLY A 21 -15.74 1.32 14.99
N ASP A 22 -16.51 2.08 14.21
CA ASP A 22 -16.12 2.41 12.84
C ASP A 22 -15.09 3.54 12.92
N ASP A 23 -13.91 3.21 13.45
CA ASP A 23 -12.71 4.00 13.19
C ASP A 23 -12.33 3.71 11.73
N GLY A 24 -13.09 4.32 10.83
CA GLY A 24 -12.63 4.69 9.51
C GLY A 24 -11.49 5.68 9.70
N GLY A 25 -10.34 5.15 10.11
CA GLY A 25 -9.09 5.86 10.21
C GLY A 25 -8.81 6.46 8.85
N SER A 26 -9.19 7.73 8.69
CA SER A 26 -8.73 8.57 7.61
C SER A 26 -7.22 8.62 7.75
N GLY A 27 -6.54 7.72 7.04
CA GLY A 27 -5.08 7.65 6.98
C GLY A 27 -4.58 9.05 6.76
N GLN A 28 -3.97 9.61 7.80
CA GLN A 28 -3.36 10.91 7.76
C GLN A 28 -2.30 10.80 6.66
N SER A 29 -2.61 11.34 5.48
CA SER A 29 -1.71 11.26 4.35
C SER A 29 -0.46 12.03 4.75
N ALA A 30 0.60 11.29 5.05
CA ALA A 30 1.87 11.87 5.46
C ALA A 30 2.26 12.95 4.44
N SER A 31 2.51 14.17 4.92
CA SER A 31 2.93 15.27 4.04
C SER A 31 4.27 14.91 3.43
N VAL A 32 4.39 14.99 2.10
CA VAL A 32 5.62 14.60 1.40
C VAL A 32 6.79 15.50 1.84
N PRO A 33 7.88 14.96 2.39
CA PRO A 33 9.04 15.77 2.75
C PRO A 33 9.66 16.43 1.51
N ALA A 34 10.17 17.66 1.66
CA ALA A 34 10.61 18.50 0.54
C ALA A 34 11.79 17.89 -0.25
N ASP A 35 12.66 17.16 0.43
CA ASP A 35 13.87 16.52 -0.12
C ASP A 35 13.77 14.99 -0.18
N ALA A 36 12.54 14.44 -0.03
CA ALA A 36 12.32 13.01 -0.07
C ALA A 36 12.64 12.41 -1.45
N ILE A 37 13.24 11.21 -1.42
CA ILE A 37 13.36 10.35 -2.60
C ILE A 37 11.97 9.82 -2.92
N ARG A 38 11.45 10.14 -4.11
CA ARG A 38 10.12 9.72 -4.54
C ARG A 38 10.18 8.41 -5.29
N ILE A 39 9.41 7.44 -4.83
CA ILE A 39 9.29 6.13 -5.47
C ILE A 39 7.83 5.94 -5.87
N HIS A 40 7.59 5.63 -7.14
CA HIS A 40 6.28 5.23 -7.62
C HIS A 40 6.26 3.73 -7.89
N ILE A 41 5.36 3.01 -7.22
CA ILE A 41 5.25 1.55 -7.30
C ILE A 41 3.96 1.20 -8.01
N ILE A 42 4.05 0.41 -9.07
CA ILE A 42 2.87 -0.26 -9.62
C ILE A 42 2.91 -1.71 -9.18
N TYR A 43 1.87 -2.12 -8.44
CA TYR A 43 1.77 -3.44 -7.86
C TYR A 43 0.65 -4.27 -8.47
N ALA A 44 0.72 -5.59 -8.29
CA ALA A 44 -0.28 -6.50 -8.84
C ALA A 44 -1.65 -6.24 -8.20
N PRO A 45 -2.78 -6.28 -8.94
CA PRO A 45 -4.10 -6.03 -8.38
C PRO A 45 -4.45 -6.94 -7.19
N GLU A 46 -3.89 -8.14 -7.14
CA GLU A 46 -4.06 -9.08 -6.02
C GLU A 46 -3.43 -8.58 -4.70
N SER A 47 -2.47 -7.67 -4.79
CA SER A 47 -1.78 -7.03 -3.66
C SER A 47 -2.49 -5.79 -3.12
N ASP A 48 -3.53 -5.29 -3.82
CA ASP A 48 -4.24 -4.06 -3.46
C ASP A 48 -4.94 -4.14 -2.09
N GLN A 49 -5.24 -5.35 -1.63
CA GLN A 49 -5.82 -5.59 -0.31
C GLN A 49 -4.91 -5.19 0.87
N TYR A 50 -3.59 -5.05 0.65
CA TYR A 50 -2.63 -4.73 1.72
C TYR A 50 -1.66 -3.60 1.36
N MET A 51 -1.37 -3.38 0.07
CA MET A 51 -0.38 -2.39 -0.35
C MET A 51 -0.67 -0.95 0.07
N PRO A 52 -1.92 -0.44 0.01
CA PRO A 52 -2.21 0.92 0.47
C PRO A 52 -1.81 1.16 1.92
N GLN A 53 -2.10 0.19 2.80
CA GLN A 53 -1.73 0.28 4.22
C GLN A 53 -0.21 0.23 4.41
N ILE A 54 0.48 -0.71 3.73
CA ILE A 54 1.95 -0.82 3.81
C ILE A 54 2.61 0.49 3.36
N ILE A 55 2.12 1.10 2.28
CA ILE A 55 2.65 2.39 1.78
C ILE A 55 2.40 3.50 2.80
N ALA A 56 1.20 3.56 3.38
CA ALA A 56 0.86 4.55 4.39
C ALA A 56 1.78 4.44 5.62
N ASP A 57 1.95 3.23 6.15
CA ASP A 57 2.79 2.96 7.32
C ASP A 57 4.27 3.27 7.04
N PHE A 58 4.76 2.91 5.85
CA PHE A 58 6.12 3.20 5.41
C PHE A 58 6.38 4.71 5.34
N ASN A 59 5.47 5.47 4.72
CA ASN A 59 5.60 6.91 4.59
C ASN A 59 5.47 7.62 5.95
N GLN A 60 4.60 7.11 6.81
CA GLN A 60 4.40 7.64 8.15
C GLN A 60 5.66 7.46 9.01
N ALA A 61 6.30 6.29 8.97
CA ALA A 61 7.57 6.07 9.67
C ALA A 61 8.65 7.07 9.25
N TYR A 62 8.80 7.32 7.94
CA TYR A 62 9.73 8.33 7.45
C TYR A 62 9.34 9.77 7.85
N ALA A 63 8.05 10.09 7.87
CA ALA A 63 7.56 11.39 8.33
C ALA A 63 7.83 11.61 9.83
N GLU A 64 7.88 10.55 10.61
CA GLU A 64 8.24 10.55 12.04
C GLU A 64 9.77 10.53 12.27
N GLY A 65 10.58 10.52 11.21
CA GLY A 65 12.03 10.45 11.32
C GLY A 65 12.53 9.07 11.78
N ARG A 66 11.79 8.01 11.46
CA ARG A 66 12.15 6.62 11.78
C ARG A 66 12.36 5.80 10.52
N ASN A 67 13.29 4.85 10.58
CA ASN A 67 13.48 3.87 9.52
C ASN A 67 12.32 2.84 9.57
N PRO A 68 11.55 2.65 8.48
CA PRO A 68 10.39 1.77 8.47
C PRO A 68 10.71 0.28 8.60
N ILE A 69 11.97 -0.12 8.41
CA ILE A 69 12.40 -1.52 8.49
C ILE A 69 12.93 -1.86 9.89
N THR A 70 13.71 -0.95 10.49
CA THR A 70 14.33 -1.19 11.80
C THR A 70 13.58 -0.56 12.97
N GLY A 71 12.76 0.46 12.73
CA GLY A 71 12.07 1.25 13.75
C GLY A 71 12.95 2.28 14.47
N GLU A 72 14.25 2.29 14.20
CA GLU A 72 15.23 3.21 14.78
C GLU A 72 15.11 4.62 14.18
N PRO A 73 15.60 5.66 14.86
CA PRO A 73 15.73 6.99 14.27
C PRO A 73 16.57 6.96 12.98
N LEU A 74 16.22 7.81 12.01
CA LEU A 74 17.01 7.99 10.80
C LEU A 74 18.43 8.47 11.14
N ALA A 75 19.42 7.97 10.41
CA ALA A 75 20.80 8.40 10.60
C ALA A 75 21.01 9.85 10.14
N ASP A 76 22.05 10.51 10.65
CA ASP A 76 22.42 11.86 10.22
C ASP A 76 22.65 11.90 8.70
N GLY A 77 21.89 12.75 8.02
CA GLY A 77 21.95 12.91 6.56
C GLY A 77 21.23 11.83 5.75
N GLU A 78 20.55 10.89 6.39
CA GLU A 78 19.66 9.93 5.71
C GLU A 78 18.45 10.67 5.13
N LYS A 79 18.21 10.46 3.83
CA LYS A 79 17.06 11.05 3.15
C LYS A 79 15.83 10.18 3.34
N ALA A 80 14.71 10.83 3.66
CA ALA A 80 13.42 10.16 3.69
C ALA A 80 13.05 9.61 2.30
N ILE A 81 12.38 8.46 2.27
CA ILE A 81 11.77 7.90 1.07
C ILE A 81 10.27 8.10 1.17
N PHE A 82 9.66 8.64 0.11
CA PHE A 82 8.22 8.76 -0.01
C PHE A 82 7.72 7.89 -1.16
N VAL A 83 6.85 6.95 -0.83
CA VAL A 83 6.30 5.96 -1.75
C VAL A 83 4.88 6.37 -2.15
N THR A 84 4.60 6.31 -3.44
CA THR A 84 3.24 6.28 -3.97
C THR A 84 3.03 4.95 -4.66
N GLY A 85 1.79 4.49 -4.75
CA GLY A 85 1.52 3.31 -5.55
C GLY A 85 0.08 3.14 -5.94
N GLU A 86 -0.11 2.34 -6.97
CA GLU A 86 -1.41 2.01 -7.54
C GLU A 86 -1.42 0.56 -8.07
N PRO A 87 -2.59 -0.11 -8.08
CA PRO A 87 -2.70 -1.42 -8.70
C PRO A 87 -2.62 -1.31 -10.23
N GLY A 88 -1.93 -2.26 -10.86
CA GLY A 88 -1.81 -2.30 -12.31
C GLY A 88 -1.70 -3.72 -12.86
N SER A 89 -2.56 -4.06 -13.83
CA SER A 89 -2.50 -5.35 -14.53
C SER A 89 -1.17 -5.49 -15.27
N SER A 90 -0.46 -6.60 -15.04
CA SER A 90 0.84 -6.84 -15.68
C SER A 90 0.77 -6.86 -17.20
N GLY A 91 -0.36 -7.24 -17.79
CA GLY A 91 -0.55 -7.20 -19.25
C GLY A 91 -0.51 -5.78 -19.82
N THR A 92 -0.99 -4.79 -19.06
CA THR A 92 -1.00 -3.37 -19.46
C THR A 92 0.32 -2.70 -19.10
N ILE A 93 0.80 -2.90 -17.87
CA ILE A 93 2.00 -2.22 -17.36
C ILE A 93 3.27 -2.69 -18.08
N MET A 94 3.35 -3.97 -18.45
CA MET A 94 4.44 -4.47 -19.30
C MET A 94 4.52 -3.71 -20.63
N GLN A 95 3.38 -3.43 -21.26
CA GLN A 95 3.37 -2.66 -22.50
C GLN A 95 3.88 -1.24 -22.27
N SER A 96 3.52 -0.60 -21.16
CA SER A 96 4.03 0.74 -20.80
C SER A 96 5.54 0.75 -20.61
N ILE A 97 6.08 -0.25 -19.90
CA ILE A 97 7.53 -0.37 -19.67
C ILE A 97 8.28 -0.60 -21.00
N VAL A 98 7.80 -1.52 -21.84
CA VAL A 98 8.42 -1.78 -23.16
C VAL A 98 8.33 -0.54 -24.05
N SER A 99 7.18 0.15 -24.04
CA SER A 99 6.97 1.39 -24.77
C SER A 99 8.00 2.45 -24.38
N GLU A 100 8.21 2.66 -23.09
CA GLU A 100 9.20 3.62 -22.58
C GLU A 100 10.62 3.26 -23.01
N VAL A 101 11.01 1.99 -22.84
CA VAL A 101 12.35 1.50 -23.20
C VAL A 101 12.62 1.62 -24.70
N THR A 102 11.60 1.39 -25.54
CA THR A 102 11.71 1.43 -27.00
C THR A 102 11.45 2.81 -27.59
N GLY A 103 11.09 3.81 -26.77
CA GLY A 103 10.76 5.17 -27.22
C GLY A 103 9.44 5.26 -28.00
N THR A 104 8.52 4.30 -27.80
CA THR A 104 7.19 4.33 -28.41
C THR A 104 6.25 5.18 -27.54
N PRO A 105 5.37 6.04 -28.09
CA PRO A 105 4.55 6.95 -27.29
C PRO A 105 3.13 6.39 -27.08
N ILE A 106 2.98 5.20 -26.50
CA ILE A 106 1.66 4.55 -26.37
C ILE A 106 1.06 4.57 -24.96
N LEU A 107 1.84 4.70 -23.88
CA LEU A 107 1.32 4.61 -22.50
C LEU A 107 2.07 5.51 -21.49
N GLU A 108 1.34 6.02 -20.50
CA GLU A 108 1.81 7.07 -19.56
C GLU A 108 2.42 6.52 -18.24
N ASN A 109 2.21 5.23 -17.93
CA ASN A 109 2.59 4.68 -16.62
C ASN A 109 4.08 4.33 -16.55
N LYS A 110 4.83 5.05 -15.71
CA LYS A 110 6.29 4.92 -15.52
C LYS A 110 6.66 4.58 -14.07
N PRO A 111 6.46 3.32 -13.63
CA PRO A 111 6.83 2.91 -12.28
C PRO A 111 8.34 2.96 -12.07
N THR A 112 8.76 3.39 -10.87
CA THR A 112 10.12 3.16 -10.36
C THR A 112 10.31 1.70 -10.00
N ILE A 113 9.28 1.07 -9.41
CA ILE A 113 9.27 -0.35 -9.06
C ILE A 113 8.00 -0.97 -9.65
N PHE A 114 8.17 -2.09 -10.34
CA PHE A 114 7.06 -2.89 -10.86
C PHE A 114 7.04 -4.25 -10.17
N GLN A 115 5.91 -4.58 -9.54
CA GLN A 115 5.63 -5.89 -8.97
C GLN A 115 4.61 -6.62 -9.85
N PRO A 116 5.06 -7.47 -10.80
CA PRO A 116 4.15 -8.23 -11.64
C PRO A 116 3.31 -9.24 -10.86
N SER A 117 2.16 -9.60 -11.41
CA SER A 117 1.26 -10.62 -10.87
C SER A 117 1.88 -12.02 -10.97
N VAL A 118 1.39 -12.94 -10.14
CA VAL A 118 1.75 -14.37 -10.24
C VAL A 118 1.40 -14.93 -11.62
N SER A 119 0.27 -14.51 -12.18
CA SER A 119 -0.16 -14.92 -13.53
C SER A 119 0.83 -14.50 -14.61
N HIS A 120 1.49 -13.36 -14.48
CA HIS A 120 2.55 -12.93 -15.40
C HIS A 120 3.76 -13.88 -15.36
N TRP A 121 4.22 -14.25 -14.17
CA TRP A 121 5.33 -15.21 -14.02
C TRP A 121 4.98 -16.59 -14.58
N LEU A 122 3.76 -17.07 -14.33
CA LEU A 122 3.30 -18.35 -14.89
C LEU A 122 3.22 -18.31 -16.41
N ALA A 123 2.79 -17.20 -17.00
CA ALA A 123 2.79 -17.02 -18.45
C ALA A 123 4.22 -17.10 -19.03
N LEU A 124 5.19 -16.46 -18.36
CA LEU A 124 6.60 -16.51 -18.75
C LEU A 124 7.17 -17.94 -18.65
N ALA A 125 6.92 -18.64 -17.54
CA ALA A 125 7.37 -20.02 -17.35
C ALA A 125 6.80 -20.94 -18.44
N ASN A 126 5.50 -20.84 -18.73
CA ASN A 126 4.85 -21.61 -19.78
C ASN A 126 5.42 -21.32 -21.17
N PHE A 127 5.76 -20.06 -21.47
CA PHE A 127 6.41 -19.69 -22.71
C PHE A 127 7.80 -20.34 -22.84
N LEU A 128 8.59 -20.33 -21.76
CA LEU A 128 9.94 -20.91 -21.75
C LEU A 128 9.94 -22.43 -21.82
N SER A 129 8.97 -23.11 -21.19
CA SER A 129 8.86 -24.58 -21.22
C SER A 129 8.34 -25.15 -22.54
N ARG A 130 7.84 -24.29 -23.45
CA ARG A 130 7.39 -24.69 -24.80
C ARG A 130 8.47 -24.48 -25.87
N ARG A 131 9.69 -24.14 -25.46
CA ARG A 131 10.90 -24.19 -26.29
C ARG A 131 11.65 -25.49 -26.02
#